data_AF-A0A959G1D3-F1
#
_entry.id   AF-A0A959G1D3-F1
#
_cell.length_a   1.000
_cell.length_b   1.000
_cell.length_c   1.000
_cell.angle_alpha   90.00
_cell.angle_beta   90.00
_cell.angle_gamma   90.00
#
_symmetry.space_group_name_H-M   'P 1'
#
loop_
_entity.id
_entity.type
_entity.pdbx_description
1 polymer ?
#
loop_
_entity_poly.entity_id
_entity_poly.type
_entity_poly.pdbx_seq_one_letter_code
_entity_poly.pdbx_strand_id
1 'polypeptide(L)'
;MRNQPDPQQRFLYYLIGFVVLLFLIRMPFLWRILLMVVPAGLLAWLSIRWYEWRKECQAKVAYENSVEGSLNRRIDYCRNEIHRNKREIREIEESIEPLEEKLHSAVALPETTRAETNHLIEAFQAEKQLRLSKIHFFENAIEKLKSMLDHHQLSSMLAEKQQKLRTLREKDHDDLADLEAFRSDIEYDRTYLQTLDELSNRLLDSHSTSHVEALMNELESMTASIAQKKSSR
;
A
#
# COMPACT_ATOMS: atom_id res chain seq x y z
N MET A 1 21.54 11.15 -36.24
CA MET A 1 21.43 10.72 -37.65
C MET A 1 20.87 9.31 -37.66
N ARG A 2 19.64 9.15 -38.15
CA ARG A 2 18.84 7.92 -38.06
C ARG A 2 19.11 7.12 -39.34
N ASN A 3 19.90 6.04 -39.25
CA ASN A 3 20.17 5.13 -40.37
C ASN A 3 18.83 4.56 -40.87
N GLN A 4 18.29 5.15 -41.93
CA GLN A 4 17.20 4.55 -42.69
C GLN A 4 17.80 3.38 -43.47
N PRO A 5 17.32 2.14 -43.26
CA PRO A 5 17.84 0.99 -44.01
C PRO A 5 17.48 1.15 -45.48
N ASP A 6 18.50 0.98 -46.34
CA ASP A 6 18.41 1.10 -47.79
C ASP A 6 17.23 0.29 -48.35
N PRO A 7 16.55 0.78 -49.40
CA PRO A 7 15.39 0.11 -49.99
C PRO A 7 15.69 -1.33 -50.43
N GLN A 8 16.93 -1.62 -50.82
CA GLN A 8 17.39 -2.96 -51.18
C GLN A 8 17.40 -3.94 -49.99
N GLN A 9 17.72 -3.48 -48.78
CA GLN A 9 17.69 -4.33 -47.58
C GLN A 9 16.25 -4.70 -47.21
N ARG A 10 15.29 -3.79 -47.41
CA ARG A 10 13.87 -4.08 -47.17
C ARG A 10 13.36 -5.18 -48.11
N PHE A 11 13.71 -5.12 -49.39
CA PHE A 11 13.38 -6.18 -50.35
C PHE A 11 14.00 -7.53 -49.96
N LEU A 12 15.24 -7.53 -49.48
CA LEU A 12 15.89 -8.76 -48.99
C LEU A 12 15.14 -9.36 -47.78
N TYR A 13 14.71 -8.55 -46.81
CA TYR A 13 13.91 -9.02 -45.68
C TYR A 13 12.54 -9.56 -46.09
N TYR A 14 11.87 -8.92 -47.07
CA TYR A 14 10.61 -9.44 -47.60
C TYR A 14 10.79 -10.77 -48.34
N LEU A 15 11.90 -10.93 -49.08
CA LEU A 15 12.20 -12.15 -49.81
C LEU A 15 12.56 -13.30 -48.85
N ILE A 16 13.38 -13.03 -47.83
CA ILE A 16 13.68 -14.00 -46.76
C ILE A 16 12.42 -14.37 -45.99
N GLY A 17 11.59 -13.40 -45.62
CA GLY A 17 10.30 -13.63 -44.97
C GLY A 17 9.35 -14.49 -45.81
N PHE A 18 9.31 -14.26 -47.12
CA PHE A 18 8.47 -15.04 -48.05
C PHE A 18 8.97 -16.48 -48.23
N VAL A 19 10.30 -16.69 -48.30
CA VAL A 19 10.89 -18.03 -48.37
C VAL A 19 10.66 -18.79 -47.05
N VAL A 20 10.82 -18.14 -45.90
CA VAL A 20 10.52 -18.73 -44.59
C VAL A 20 9.03 -19.06 -44.46
N LEU A 21 8.15 -18.19 -44.96
CA LEU A 21 6.69 -18.42 -44.99
C LEU A 21 6.33 -19.63 -45.87
N LEU A 22 6.92 -19.75 -47.06
CA LEU A 22 6.75 -20.90 -47.95
C LEU A 22 7.27 -22.20 -47.33
N PHE A 23 8.42 -22.14 -46.64
CA PHE A 23 9.01 -23.27 -45.94
C PHE A 23 8.15 -23.72 -44.75
N LEU A 24 7.53 -22.78 -44.04
CA LEU A 24 6.55 -23.05 -42.97
C LEU A 24 5.26 -23.70 -43.51
N ILE A 25 4.82 -23.35 -44.71
CA ILE A 25 3.64 -23.95 -45.37
C ILE A 25 3.91 -25.39 -45.82
N ARG A 26 5.14 -25.70 -46.26
CA ARG A 26 5.52 -27.04 -46.76
C ARG A 26 5.65 -28.09 -45.64
N MET A 27 5.92 -27.68 -44.41
CA MET A 27 6.12 -28.56 -43.25
C MET A 27 4.84 -28.69 -42.41
N PRO A 28 3.97 -29.69 -42.64
CA PRO A 28 2.70 -29.82 -41.93
C PRO A 28 2.86 -30.04 -40.41
N PHE A 29 4.04 -30.52 -39.97
CA PHE A 29 4.36 -30.71 -38.56
C PHE A 29 4.61 -29.39 -37.82
N LEU A 30 5.41 -28.48 -38.40
CA LEU A 30 5.67 -27.16 -37.81
C LEU A 30 4.42 -26.29 -37.79
N TRP A 31 3.58 -26.38 -38.84
CA TRP A 31 2.29 -25.69 -38.86
C TRP A 31 1.35 -26.19 -37.75
N ARG A 32 1.31 -27.50 -37.47
CA ARG A 32 0.51 -28.06 -36.37
C ARG A 32 1.02 -27.63 -34.99
N ILE A 33 2.34 -27.54 -34.79
CA ILE A 33 2.93 -27.04 -33.53
C ILE A 33 2.65 -25.55 -33.37
N LEU A 34 2.87 -24.74 -34.42
CA LEU A 34 2.57 -23.31 -34.42
C LEU A 34 1.09 -23.05 -34.10
N LEU A 35 0.18 -23.83 -34.71
CA LEU A 35 -1.26 -23.71 -34.49
C LEU A 35 -1.69 -24.12 -33.09
N MET A 36 -0.92 -24.93 -32.35
CA MET A 36 -1.16 -25.23 -30.93
C MET A 36 -0.53 -24.19 -29.99
N VAL A 37 0.70 -23.78 -30.26
CA VAL A 37 1.48 -22.89 -29.37
C VAL A 37 0.95 -21.46 -29.40
N VAL A 38 0.57 -20.94 -30.56
CA VAL A 38 0.06 -19.57 -30.70
C VAL A 38 -1.24 -19.34 -29.89
N PRO A 39 -2.29 -20.18 -30.00
CA PRO A 39 -3.49 -20.00 -29.18
C PRO A 39 -3.24 -20.29 -27.71
N ALA A 40 -2.38 -21.25 -27.36
CA ALA A 40 -2.01 -21.48 -25.95
C ALA A 40 -1.31 -20.26 -25.34
N GLY A 41 -0.40 -19.62 -26.08
CA GLY A 41 0.25 -18.37 -25.68
C GLY A 41 -0.73 -17.19 -25.58
N LEU A 42 -1.67 -17.08 -26.53
CA LEU A 42 -2.74 -16.08 -26.49
C LEU A 42 -3.66 -16.27 -25.28
N LEU A 43 -4.03 -17.50 -24.96
CA LEU A 43 -4.85 -17.83 -23.79
C LEU A 43 -4.09 -17.55 -22.48
N ALA A 44 -2.80 -17.89 -22.41
CA ALA A 44 -1.95 -17.55 -21.27
C ALA A 44 -1.81 -16.03 -21.09
N TRP A 45 -1.60 -15.29 -22.18
CA TRP A 45 -1.52 -13.83 -22.14
C TRP A 45 -2.84 -13.18 -21.74
N LEU A 46 -3.97 -13.64 -22.30
CA LEU A 46 -5.31 -13.15 -21.94
C LEU A 46 -5.64 -13.46 -20.48
N SER A 47 -5.26 -14.62 -19.96
CA SER A 47 -5.52 -15.00 -18.57
C SER A 47 -4.66 -14.21 -17.58
N ILE A 48 -3.37 -13.98 -17.87
CA ILE A 48 -2.52 -13.08 -17.08
C ILE A 48 -3.11 -11.67 -17.08
N ARG A 49 -3.45 -11.14 -18.25
CA ARG A 49 -4.00 -9.79 -18.40
C ARG A 49 -5.35 -9.63 -17.72
N TRP A 50 -6.18 -10.66 -17.75
CA TRP A 50 -7.45 -10.70 -17.02
C TRP A 50 -7.24 -10.76 -15.50
N TYR A 51 -6.24 -11.52 -15.03
CA TYR A 51 -5.90 -11.59 -13.61
C TYR A 51 -5.37 -10.26 -13.07
N GLU A 52 -4.47 -9.61 -13.80
CA GLU A 52 -3.97 -8.28 -13.48
C GLU A 52 -5.11 -7.25 -13.46
N TRP A 53 -5.97 -7.26 -14.48
CA TRP A 53 -7.14 -6.38 -14.54
C TRP A 53 -8.09 -6.60 -13.36
N ARG A 54 -8.34 -7.86 -12.98
CA ARG A 54 -9.21 -8.20 -11.85
C ARG A 54 -8.61 -7.72 -10.52
N LYS A 55 -7.30 -7.84 -10.34
CA LYS A 55 -6.58 -7.36 -9.16
C LYS A 55 -6.63 -5.83 -9.06
N GLU A 56 -6.45 -5.13 -10.18
CA GLU A 56 -6.61 -3.67 -10.23
C GLU A 56 -8.04 -3.23 -9.90
N CYS A 57 -9.05 -3.91 -10.44
CA CYS A 57 -10.45 -3.64 -10.11
C CYS A 57 -10.75 -3.86 -8.63
N GLN A 58 -10.25 -4.95 -8.04
CA GLN A 58 -10.42 -5.21 -6.60
C GLN A 58 -9.71 -4.16 -5.75
N ALA A 59 -8.50 -3.74 -6.13
CA ALA A 59 -7.78 -2.68 -5.43
C ALA A 59 -8.53 -1.34 -5.51
N LYS A 60 -9.11 -1.01 -6.67
CA LYS A 60 -9.95 0.19 -6.83
C LYS A 60 -11.21 0.12 -5.99
N VAL A 61 -11.92 -1.01 -5.97
CA VAL A 61 -13.14 -1.18 -5.14
C VAL A 61 -12.80 -1.14 -3.66
N ALA A 62 -11.68 -1.75 -3.24
CA ALA A 62 -11.21 -1.68 -1.86
C ALA A 62 -10.85 -0.24 -1.46
N TYR A 63 -10.18 0.49 -2.36
CA TYR A 63 -9.88 1.91 -2.14
C TYR A 63 -11.16 2.75 -2.09
N GLU A 64 -12.10 2.55 -3.01
CA GLU A 64 -13.38 3.26 -3.00
C GLU A 64 -14.14 3.03 -1.69
N ASN A 65 -14.19 1.79 -1.21
CA ASN A 65 -14.84 1.44 0.05
C ASN A 65 -14.05 1.86 1.30
N SER A 66 -12.80 2.29 1.15
CA SER A 66 -12.01 2.82 2.25
C SER A 66 -12.49 4.21 2.68
N VAL A 67 -12.12 4.60 3.89
CA VAL A 67 -12.36 5.96 4.43
C VAL A 67 -11.72 7.01 3.52
N GLU A 68 -10.52 6.75 3.01
CA GLU A 68 -9.80 7.63 2.09
C GLU A 68 -10.55 7.82 0.76
N GLY A 69 -11.05 6.73 0.17
CA GLY A 69 -11.81 6.79 -1.08
C GLY A 69 -13.15 7.52 -0.91
N SER A 70 -13.83 7.34 0.23
CA SER A 70 -15.06 8.08 0.56
C SER A 70 -14.79 9.59 0.72
N LEU A 71 -13.73 9.97 1.44
CA LEU A 71 -13.31 11.37 1.61
C LEU A 71 -12.94 12.01 0.27
N ASN A 72 -12.16 11.33 -0.56
CA ASN A 72 -11.76 11.84 -1.86
C ASN A 72 -12.95 12.01 -2.81
N ARG A 73 -13.91 11.08 -2.83
CA ARG A 73 -15.17 11.24 -3.60
C ARG A 73 -15.95 12.48 -3.17
N ARG A 74 -15.99 12.79 -1.87
CA ARG A 74 -16.64 14.01 -1.34
C ARG A 74 -15.88 15.27 -1.74
N ILE A 75 -14.55 15.25 -1.72
CA ILE A 75 -13.71 16.36 -2.20
C ILE A 75 -14.00 16.64 -3.69
N ASP A 76 -14.05 15.58 -4.51
CA ASP A 76 -14.33 15.71 -5.93
C ASP A 76 -15.75 16.21 -6.20
N TYR A 77 -16.73 15.75 -5.42
CA TYR A 77 -18.08 16.31 -5.44
C TYR A 77 -18.07 17.82 -5.16
N CYS A 78 -17.40 18.26 -4.08
CA CYS A 78 -17.28 19.69 -3.76
C CYS A 78 -16.59 20.49 -4.87
N ARG A 79 -15.55 19.94 -5.50
CA ARG A 79 -14.87 20.59 -6.65
C ARG A 79 -15.82 20.76 -7.84
N ASN A 80 -16.58 19.73 -8.16
CA ASN A 80 -17.56 19.78 -9.25
C ASN A 80 -18.64 20.84 -8.97
N GLU A 81 -19.12 20.92 -7.74
CA GLU A 81 -20.07 21.95 -7.31
C GLU A 81 -19.49 23.36 -7.41
N ILE A 82 -18.23 23.58 -7.02
CA ILE A 82 -17.54 24.86 -7.21
C ILE A 82 -17.48 25.22 -8.71
N HIS A 83 -17.09 24.27 -9.55
CA HIS A 83 -17.03 24.49 -11.01
C HIS A 83 -18.41 24.82 -11.60
N ARG A 84 -19.47 24.17 -11.12
CA ARG A 84 -20.84 24.47 -11.53
C ARG A 84 -21.24 25.89 -11.13
N ASN A 85 -21.08 26.25 -9.85
CA ASN A 85 -21.41 27.60 -9.36
C ASN A 85 -20.59 28.69 -10.08
N LYS A 86 -19.31 28.45 -10.40
CA LYS A 86 -18.48 29.39 -11.19
C LYS A 86 -18.95 29.56 -12.64
N ARG A 87 -19.58 28.53 -13.22
CA ARG A 87 -20.19 28.63 -14.55
C ARG A 87 -21.48 29.44 -14.47
N GLU A 88 -22.35 29.11 -13.53
CA GLU A 88 -23.62 29.82 -13.35
C GLU A 88 -23.40 31.31 -13.00
N ILE A 89 -22.35 31.67 -12.25
CA ILE A 89 -21.98 33.08 -12.03
C ILE A 89 -21.67 33.79 -13.35
N ARG A 90 -20.94 33.14 -14.26
CA ARG A 90 -20.64 33.72 -15.57
C ARG A 90 -21.90 33.90 -16.42
N GLU A 91 -22.79 32.92 -16.41
CA GLU A 91 -24.09 33.01 -17.10
C GLU A 91 -24.94 34.17 -16.55
N ILE A 92 -24.89 34.40 -15.23
CA ILE A 92 -25.54 35.56 -14.61
C ILE A 92 -24.88 36.87 -15.05
N GLU A 93 -23.55 36.95 -15.06
CA GLU A 93 -22.82 38.13 -15.50
C GLU A 93 -23.13 38.47 -16.97
N GLU A 94 -23.14 37.47 -17.85
CA GLU A 94 -23.55 37.59 -19.26
C GLU A 94 -25.01 38.03 -19.42
N SER A 95 -25.88 37.73 -18.43
CA SER A 95 -27.28 38.15 -18.42
C SER A 95 -27.47 39.59 -17.91
N ILE A 96 -26.62 40.03 -16.98
CA ILE A 96 -26.67 41.40 -16.40
C ILE A 96 -26.11 42.43 -17.40
N GLU A 97 -24.98 42.13 -18.05
CA GLU A 97 -24.26 43.05 -18.94
C GLU A 97 -25.17 43.76 -19.98
N PRO A 98 -25.99 43.06 -20.78
CA PRO A 98 -26.85 43.72 -21.77
C PRO A 98 -28.00 44.52 -21.14
N LEU A 99 -28.43 44.17 -19.92
CA LEU A 99 -29.44 44.94 -19.18
C LEU A 99 -28.85 46.26 -18.70
N GLU A 100 -27.64 46.23 -18.14
CA GLU A 100 -26.90 47.42 -17.71
C GLU A 100 -26.58 48.33 -18.91
N GLU A 101 -26.10 47.77 -20.02
CA GLU A 101 -25.80 48.53 -21.24
C GLU A 101 -27.04 49.27 -21.77
N LYS A 102 -28.19 48.60 -21.84
CA LYS A 102 -29.45 49.22 -22.28
C LYS A 102 -29.94 50.29 -21.32
N LEU A 103 -29.75 50.10 -20.01
CA LEU A 103 -30.12 51.09 -19.00
C LEU A 103 -29.32 52.39 -19.13
N HIS A 104 -28.03 52.28 -19.48
CA HIS A 104 -27.11 53.42 -19.60
C HIS A 104 -27.17 54.09 -20.98
N SER A 105 -27.36 53.34 -22.06
CA SER A 105 -27.35 53.85 -23.43
C SER A 105 -28.67 54.47 -23.88
N ALA A 106 -29.79 54.11 -23.23
CA ALA A 106 -31.10 54.59 -23.65
C ALA A 106 -31.41 56.01 -23.12
N VAL A 107 -31.45 56.97 -24.04
CA VAL A 107 -31.67 58.41 -23.79
C VAL A 107 -33.05 58.71 -23.17
N ALA A 108 -34.05 57.84 -23.38
CA ALA A 108 -35.40 58.00 -22.84
C ALA A 108 -36.12 56.65 -22.65
N LEU A 109 -35.77 55.92 -21.59
CA LEU A 109 -36.58 54.78 -21.12
C LEU A 109 -37.75 55.28 -20.25
N PRO A 110 -38.96 54.70 -20.37
CA PRO A 110 -40.02 54.89 -19.40
C PRO A 110 -39.54 54.54 -17.98
N GLU A 111 -39.94 55.33 -16.98
CA GLU A 111 -39.59 55.10 -15.56
C GLU A 111 -39.94 53.68 -15.10
N THR A 112 -41.10 53.15 -15.53
CA THR A 112 -41.53 51.79 -15.20
C THR A 112 -40.54 50.72 -15.72
N THR A 113 -40.11 50.83 -16.98
CA THR A 113 -39.15 49.90 -17.59
C THR A 113 -37.77 50.01 -16.93
N ARG A 114 -37.36 51.22 -16.54
CA ARG A 114 -36.12 51.45 -15.79
C ARG A 114 -36.18 50.76 -14.42
N ALA A 115 -37.28 50.94 -13.69
CA ALA A 115 -37.50 50.31 -12.38
C ALA A 115 -37.53 48.77 -12.47
N GLU A 116 -38.25 48.21 -13.46
CA GLU A 116 -38.31 46.76 -13.70
C GLU A 116 -36.93 46.17 -14.04
N THR A 117 -36.16 46.87 -14.89
CA THR A 117 -34.80 46.44 -15.27
C THR A 117 -33.86 46.46 -14.06
N ASN A 118 -33.91 47.52 -13.24
CA ASN A 118 -33.12 47.60 -12.01
C ASN A 118 -33.48 46.48 -11.03
N HIS A 119 -34.77 46.23 -10.80
CA HIS A 119 -35.22 45.13 -9.95
C HIS A 119 -34.71 43.77 -10.44
N LEU A 120 -34.71 43.56 -11.77
CA LEU A 120 -34.19 42.32 -12.35
C LEU A 120 -32.67 42.20 -12.15
N ILE A 121 -31.90 43.28 -12.34
CA ILE A 121 -30.47 43.31 -12.08
C ILE A 121 -30.18 43.01 -10.61
N GLU A 122 -30.91 43.63 -9.67
CA GLU A 122 -30.78 43.37 -8.25
C GLU A 122 -31.04 41.89 -7.90
N ALA A 123 -32.06 41.28 -8.49
CA ALA A 123 -32.35 39.86 -8.31
C ALA A 123 -31.20 38.96 -8.82
N PHE A 124 -30.65 39.26 -10.00
CA PHE A 124 -29.47 38.56 -10.53
C PHE A 124 -28.24 38.75 -9.64
N GLN A 125 -28.02 39.94 -9.09
CA GLN A 125 -26.93 40.21 -8.16
C GLN A 125 -27.09 39.42 -6.86
N ALA A 126 -28.30 39.30 -6.31
CA ALA A 126 -28.58 38.47 -5.15
C ALA A 126 -28.28 36.99 -5.42
N GLU A 127 -28.68 36.48 -6.59
CA GLU A 127 -28.39 35.11 -7.05
C GLU A 127 -26.89 34.86 -7.27
N LYS A 128 -26.14 35.86 -7.74
CA LYS A 128 -24.68 35.81 -7.83
C LYS A 128 -24.04 35.71 -6.46
N GLN A 129 -24.48 36.52 -5.49
CA GLN A 129 -23.97 36.48 -4.11
C GLN A 129 -24.24 35.14 -3.44
N LEU A 130 -25.42 34.55 -3.67
CA LEU A 130 -25.74 33.21 -3.17
C LEU A 130 -24.74 32.15 -3.70
N ARG A 131 -24.39 32.21 -4.99
CA ARG A 131 -23.42 31.28 -5.59
C ARG A 131 -21.99 31.49 -5.08
N LEU A 132 -21.58 32.73 -4.86
CA LEU A 132 -20.30 33.03 -4.21
C LEU A 132 -20.22 32.45 -2.80
N SER A 133 -21.30 32.59 -2.03
CA SER A 133 -21.42 31.99 -0.70
C SER A 133 -21.34 30.45 -0.74
N LYS A 134 -22.02 29.82 -1.72
CA LYS A 134 -21.91 28.37 -1.96
C LYS A 134 -20.49 27.93 -2.28
N ILE A 135 -19.78 28.68 -3.14
CA ILE A 135 -18.37 28.41 -3.47
C ILE A 135 -17.52 28.43 -2.19
N HIS A 136 -17.66 29.48 -1.37
CA HIS A 136 -16.91 29.60 -0.13
C HIS A 136 -17.22 28.45 0.85
N PHE A 137 -18.50 28.06 0.96
CA PHE A 137 -18.89 26.89 1.74
C PHE A 137 -18.19 25.61 1.27
N PHE A 138 -18.16 25.34 -0.03
CA PHE A 138 -17.52 24.15 -0.58
C PHE A 138 -16.00 24.19 -0.46
N GLU A 139 -15.37 25.35 -0.58
CA GLU A 139 -13.92 25.52 -0.34
C GLU A 139 -13.57 25.18 1.12
N ASN A 140 -14.33 25.70 2.08
CA ASN A 140 -14.17 25.37 3.49
C ASN A 140 -14.43 23.89 3.78
N ALA A 141 -15.41 23.28 3.09
CA ALA A 141 -15.68 21.85 3.21
C ALA A 141 -14.50 21.01 2.70
N ILE A 142 -13.90 21.38 1.57
CA ILE A 142 -12.71 20.71 1.03
C ILE A 142 -11.55 20.77 2.02
N GLU A 143 -11.29 21.93 2.62
CA GLU A 143 -10.22 22.09 3.61
C GLU A 143 -10.43 21.16 4.82
N LYS A 144 -11.65 21.11 5.35
CA LYS A 144 -11.99 20.20 6.45
C LYS A 144 -11.85 18.74 6.07
N LEU A 145 -12.29 18.34 4.87
CA LEU A 145 -12.18 16.97 4.37
C LEU A 145 -10.72 16.55 4.19
N LYS A 146 -9.86 17.45 3.70
CA LYS A 146 -8.42 17.20 3.60
C LYS A 146 -7.77 17.04 4.97
N SER A 147 -8.09 17.93 5.90
CA SER A 147 -7.59 17.82 7.28
C SER A 147 -8.01 16.50 7.95
N MET A 148 -9.24 16.05 7.72
CA MET A 148 -9.71 14.73 8.19
C MET A 148 -8.94 13.57 7.56
N LEU A 149 -8.62 13.68 6.26
CA LEU A 149 -7.82 12.67 5.56
C LEU A 149 -6.40 12.59 6.14
N ASP A 150 -5.73 13.72 6.29
CA ASP A 150 -4.37 13.81 6.85
C ASP A 150 -4.35 13.25 8.28
N HIS A 151 -5.36 13.58 9.09
CA HIS A 151 -5.49 13.06 10.45
C HIS A 151 -5.70 11.53 10.47
N HIS A 152 -6.55 11.02 9.58
CA HIS A 152 -6.78 9.58 9.46
C HIS A 152 -5.49 8.83 9.09
N GLN A 153 -4.74 9.35 8.12
CA GLN A 153 -3.46 8.79 7.69
C GLN A 153 -2.43 8.78 8.83
N LEU A 154 -2.30 9.91 9.54
CA LEU A 154 -1.42 10.01 10.70
C LEU A 154 -1.81 9.02 11.80
N SER A 155 -3.10 8.92 12.11
CA SER A 155 -3.62 7.98 13.12
C SER A 155 -3.35 6.52 12.75
N SER A 156 -3.56 6.17 11.47
CA SER A 156 -3.26 4.82 10.97
C SER A 156 -1.76 4.49 11.07
N MET A 157 -0.89 5.41 10.68
CA MET A 157 0.57 5.24 10.83
C MET A 157 0.97 5.09 12.31
N LEU A 158 0.41 5.91 13.20
CA LEU A 158 0.70 5.81 14.63
C LEU A 158 0.28 4.46 15.20
N ALA A 159 -0.90 3.96 14.84
CA ALA A 159 -1.38 2.66 15.26
C ALA A 159 -0.44 1.54 14.77
N GLU A 160 0.00 1.59 13.52
CA GLU A 160 0.97 0.62 12.97
C GLU A 160 2.31 0.65 13.73
N LYS A 161 2.86 1.85 13.99
CA LYS A 161 4.11 1.98 14.74
C LYS A 161 3.98 1.52 16.19
N GLN A 162 2.85 1.80 16.84
CA GLN A 162 2.56 1.33 18.20
C GLN A 162 2.45 -0.19 18.25
N GLN A 163 1.76 -0.81 17.28
CA GLN A 163 1.69 -2.27 17.14
C GLN A 163 3.11 -2.85 17.01
N LYS A 164 3.92 -2.31 16.09
CA LYS A 164 5.29 -2.76 15.86
C LYS A 164 6.16 -2.61 17.11
N LEU A 165 6.00 -1.52 17.86
CA LEU A 165 6.72 -1.30 19.12
C LEU A 165 6.33 -2.34 20.17
N ARG A 166 5.04 -2.72 20.26
CA ARG A 166 4.59 -3.77 21.18
C ARG A 166 5.21 -5.13 20.83
N THR A 167 5.19 -5.51 19.56
CA THR A 167 5.79 -6.77 19.09
C THR A 167 7.29 -6.83 19.36
N LEU A 168 8.00 -5.70 19.19
CA LEU A 168 9.43 -5.62 19.55
C LEU A 168 9.64 -5.80 21.06
N ARG A 169 8.81 -5.16 21.90
CA ARG A 169 8.92 -5.31 23.36
C ARG A 169 8.58 -6.71 23.84
N GLU A 170 7.58 -7.35 23.25
CA GLU A 170 7.25 -8.76 23.54
C GLU A 170 8.44 -9.66 23.21
N LYS A 171 9.05 -9.47 22.03
CA LYS A 171 10.27 -10.19 21.66
C LYS A 171 11.42 -9.92 22.63
N ASP A 172 11.66 -8.68 23.03
CA ASP A 172 12.70 -8.34 24.00
C ASP A 172 12.47 -9.03 25.36
N HIS A 173 11.20 -9.23 25.76
CA HIS A 173 10.85 -9.96 26.98
C HIS A 173 11.12 -11.46 26.85
N ASP A 174 10.80 -12.05 25.70
CA ASP A 174 11.11 -13.45 25.40
C ASP A 174 12.64 -13.68 25.39
N ASP A 175 13.38 -12.80 24.71
CA ASP A 175 14.84 -12.84 24.66
C ASP A 175 15.47 -12.70 26.07
N LEU A 176 14.88 -11.89 26.96
CA LEU A 176 15.33 -11.76 28.35
C LEU A 176 15.07 -13.03 29.16
N ALA A 177 13.93 -13.69 28.97
CA ALA A 177 13.62 -14.95 29.64
C ALA A 177 14.59 -16.06 29.20
N ASP A 178 14.92 -16.12 27.91
CA ASP A 178 15.92 -17.05 27.37
C ASP A 178 17.31 -16.79 27.96
N LEU A 179 17.70 -15.53 28.11
CA LEU A 179 18.97 -15.16 28.77
C LEU A 179 19.00 -15.54 30.25
N GLU A 180 17.89 -15.38 30.96
CA GLU A 180 17.80 -15.77 32.38
C GLU A 180 17.83 -17.29 32.57
N ALA A 181 17.16 -18.03 31.68
CA ALA A 181 17.24 -19.49 31.64
C ALA A 181 18.69 -19.95 31.37
N PHE A 182 19.34 -19.37 30.36
CA PHE A 182 20.73 -19.66 30.03
C PHE A 182 21.68 -19.32 31.18
N ARG A 183 21.46 -18.19 31.87
CA ARG A 183 22.23 -17.82 33.06
C ARG A 183 22.06 -18.85 34.18
N SER A 184 20.83 -19.32 34.43
CA SER A 184 20.55 -20.34 35.44
C SER A 184 21.27 -21.66 35.12
N ASP A 185 21.29 -22.07 33.85
CA ASP A 185 22.03 -23.26 33.41
C ASP A 185 23.55 -23.12 33.65
N ILE A 186 24.13 -21.95 33.37
CA ILE A 186 25.55 -21.68 33.68
C ILE A 186 25.83 -21.72 35.19
N GLU A 187 24.96 -21.12 36.01
CA GLU A 187 25.12 -21.13 37.47
C GLU A 187 25.03 -22.55 38.03
N TYR A 188 24.17 -23.39 37.46
CA TYR A 188 24.08 -24.82 37.79
C TYR A 188 25.36 -25.57 37.40
N ASP A 189 25.83 -25.43 36.15
CA ASP A 189 27.04 -26.08 35.66
C ASP A 189 28.27 -25.67 36.48
N ARG A 190 28.38 -24.39 36.86
CA ARG A 190 29.44 -23.91 37.74
C ARG A 190 29.41 -24.59 39.10
N THR A 191 28.24 -24.69 39.72
CA THR A 191 28.08 -25.33 41.02
C THR A 191 28.44 -26.82 40.94
N TYR A 192 28.02 -27.48 39.86
CA TYR A 192 28.37 -28.87 39.59
C TYR A 192 29.89 -29.06 39.47
N LEU A 193 30.57 -28.25 38.65
CA LEU A 193 32.02 -28.33 38.50
C LEU A 193 32.76 -28.09 39.81
N GLN A 194 32.28 -27.15 40.65
CA GLN A 194 32.84 -26.92 41.98
C GLN A 194 32.68 -28.14 42.90
N THR A 195 31.51 -28.79 42.90
CA THR A 195 31.30 -30.02 43.70
C THR A 195 32.16 -31.18 43.23
N LEU A 196 32.39 -31.30 41.91
CA LEU A 196 33.25 -32.31 41.32
C LEU A 196 34.72 -32.07 41.70
N ASP A 197 35.16 -30.82 41.67
CA ASP A 197 36.52 -30.43 42.08
C ASP A 197 36.74 -30.67 43.59
N GLU A 198 35.75 -30.37 44.42
CA GLU A 198 35.79 -30.69 45.86
C GLU A 198 35.84 -32.20 46.12
N LEU A 199 35.01 -32.99 45.44
CA LEU A 199 35.04 -34.46 45.50
C LEU A 199 36.38 -35.03 44.99
N SER A 200 36.92 -34.47 43.91
CA SER A 200 38.21 -34.85 43.33
C SER A 200 39.37 -34.54 44.30
N ASN A 201 39.37 -33.36 44.93
CA ASN A 201 40.36 -33.00 45.93
C ASN A 201 40.26 -33.91 47.18
N ARG A 202 39.05 -34.28 47.61
CA ARG A 202 38.85 -35.25 48.69
C ARG A 202 39.31 -36.66 48.32
N LEU A 203 39.17 -37.06 47.06
CA LEU A 203 39.71 -38.31 46.53
C LEU A 203 41.25 -38.32 46.58
N LEU A 204 41.89 -37.22 46.17
CA LEU A 204 43.35 -37.06 46.20
C LEU A 204 43.93 -37.09 47.63
N ASP A 205 43.22 -36.54 48.61
CA ASP A 205 43.63 -36.58 50.03
C ASP A 205 43.35 -37.93 50.72
N SER A 206 42.49 -38.78 50.14
CA SER A 206 42.07 -40.04 50.77
C SER A 206 43.02 -41.21 50.47
N HIS A 207 43.91 -41.55 51.41
CA HIS A 207 44.88 -42.65 51.30
C HIS A 207 44.31 -44.07 51.54
N SER A 208 43.00 -44.30 51.40
CA SER A 208 42.32 -45.57 51.73
C SER A 208 41.55 -46.13 50.54
N THR A 209 41.89 -47.35 50.10
CA THR A 209 41.32 -48.01 48.92
C THR A 209 39.81 -48.24 49.00
N SER A 210 39.24 -48.43 50.20
CA SER A 210 37.79 -48.65 50.36
C SER A 210 36.97 -47.35 50.32
N HIS A 211 37.59 -46.21 50.61
CA HIS A 211 36.92 -44.90 50.56
C HIS A 211 36.85 -44.36 49.12
N VAL A 212 37.87 -44.66 48.32
CA VAL A 212 37.93 -44.35 46.89
C VAL A 212 36.81 -45.05 46.11
N GLU A 213 36.53 -46.32 46.45
CA GLU A 213 35.51 -47.13 45.76
C GLU A 213 34.07 -46.64 46.04
N ALA A 214 33.80 -46.19 47.27
CA ALA A 214 32.51 -45.61 47.65
C ALA A 214 32.27 -44.24 46.98
N LEU A 215 33.29 -43.40 46.89
CA LEU A 215 33.22 -42.09 46.23
C LEU A 215 33.11 -42.20 44.71
N MET A 216 33.75 -43.21 44.08
CA MET A 216 33.57 -43.50 42.65
C MET A 216 32.12 -43.90 42.33
N ASN A 217 31.50 -44.73 43.16
CA ASN A 217 30.09 -45.10 43.02
C ASN A 217 29.16 -43.89 43.17
N GLU A 218 29.48 -42.95 44.07
CA GLU A 218 28.70 -41.73 44.26
C GLU A 218 28.77 -40.82 43.01
N LEU A 219 29.96 -40.67 42.42
CA LEU A 219 30.17 -39.98 41.14
C LEU A 219 29.42 -40.63 39.97
N GLU A 220 29.42 -41.95 39.88
CA GLU A 220 28.70 -42.69 38.83
C GLU A 220 27.17 -42.52 38.98
N SER A 221 26.67 -42.55 40.22
CA SER A 221 25.25 -42.33 40.50
C SER A 221 24.79 -40.90 40.17
N MET A 222 25.62 -39.90 40.48
CA MET A 222 25.32 -38.50 40.18
C MET A 222 25.32 -38.25 38.67
N THR A 223 26.33 -38.75 37.95
CA THR A 223 26.41 -38.63 36.48
C THR A 223 25.26 -39.35 35.76
N ALA A 224 24.83 -40.53 36.24
CA ALA A 224 23.69 -41.26 35.69
C ALA A 224 22.35 -40.51 35.86
N SER A 225 22.12 -39.91 37.03
CA SER A 225 20.89 -39.13 37.30
C SER A 225 20.75 -37.90 36.38
N ILE A 226 21.88 -37.34 35.95
CA ILE A 226 21.95 -36.16 35.07
C ILE A 226 21.71 -36.55 33.62
N ALA A 227 22.30 -37.66 33.14
CA ALA A 227 22.07 -38.17 31.79
C ALA A 227 20.58 -38.48 31.53
N GLN A 228 19.88 -38.98 32.54
CA GLN A 228 18.46 -39.28 32.47
C GLN A 228 17.59 -38.01 32.41
N LYS A 229 17.93 -36.96 33.19
CA LYS A 229 17.17 -35.70 33.23
C LYS A 229 17.32 -34.87 31.95
N LYS A 230 18.46 -34.99 31.25
CA LYS A 230 18.70 -34.39 29.92
C LYS A 230 17.92 -35.08 28.79
N SER A 231 17.52 -36.34 28.98
CA SER A 231 16.70 -37.11 28.02
C SER A 231 15.18 -36.90 28.19
N SER A 232 14.75 -36.18 29.24
CA SER A 232 13.34 -35.94 29.57
C SER A 232 12.91 -34.47 29.43
N ARG A 233 13.79 -33.61 28.91
CA ARG A 233 13.48 -32.28 28.38
C ARG A 233 13.55 -32.33 26.86
#